data_AF-A0A6P7FW14-F1
#
_entry.id   AF-A0A6P7FW14-F1
#
_cell.length_a   1.000
_cell.length_b   1.000
_cell.length_c   1.000
_cell.angle_alpha   90.00
_cell.angle_beta   90.00
_cell.angle_gamma   90.00
#
_symmetry.space_group_name_H-M   'P 1'
#
loop_
_entity.id
_entity.type
_entity.pdbx_description
1 polymer ?
#
loop_
_entity_poly.entity_id
_entity_poly.type
_entity_poly.pdbx_seq_one_letter_code
_entity_poly.pdbx_strand_id
1 'polypeptide(L)' 'MAFTKIYIFPILFGIWIPLTVFITFTVSVLTEHVRPLLPYISDTGTWAPESCIFGIMLTFGSIFRK' A
#
# COMPACT_ATOMS: atom_id res chain seq x y z
N MET A 1 -2.43 26.99 18.77
CA MET A 1 -1.82 25.67 19.10
C MET A 1 -2.12 24.67 17.99
N ALA A 2 -1.54 24.83 16.80
CA ALA A 2 -1.84 23.97 15.65
C ALA A 2 -0.70 22.97 15.30
N PHE A 3 0.52 23.20 15.79
CA PHE A 3 1.73 22.53 15.32
C PHE A 3 2.34 21.50 16.29
N THR A 4 1.62 21.09 17.34
CA THR A 4 2.18 20.20 18.38
C THR A 4 2.29 18.73 17.95
N LYS A 5 1.66 18.33 16.84
CA LYS A 5 1.51 16.93 16.42
C LYS A 5 1.86 16.66 14.95
N ILE A 6 2.79 17.44 14.38
CA ILE A 6 3.25 17.26 12.99
C ILE A 6 3.85 15.86 12.76
N TYR A 7 4.46 15.27 13.80
CA TYR A 7 5.04 13.93 13.74
C TYR A 7 4.01 12.81 13.52
N ILE A 8 2.71 13.07 13.70
CA ILE A 8 1.67 12.07 13.44
C ILE A 8 1.59 11.73 11.96
N PHE A 9 1.80 12.73 11.08
CA PHE A 9 1.75 12.53 9.63
C PHE A 9 2.77 11.51 9.09
N PRO A 10 4.09 11.62 9.37
CA PRO A 10 5.05 10.63 8.92
C PRO A 10 4.84 9.26 9.56
N ILE A 11 4.32 9.19 10.79
CA ILE A 11 3.98 7.91 11.44
C ILE A 11 2.82 7.23 10.73
N LEU A 12 1.75 7.99 10.44
CA LEU A 12 0.58 7.46 9.75
C LEU A 12 0.95 6.97 8.34
N PHE A 13 1.77 7.74 7.62
CA PHE A 13 2.25 7.36 6.30
C PHE A 13 3.20 6.16 6.35
N GLY A 14 4.07 6.11 7.38
CA GLY A 14 4.98 5.00 7.64
C GLY A 14 4.26 3.69 7.97
N ILE A 15 3.04 3.74 8.48
CA ILE A 15 2.17 2.56 8.69
C ILE A 15 1.34 2.27 7.44
N TRP A 16 0.88 3.31 6.74
CA TRP A 16 0.00 3.17 5.58
C TRP A 16 0.68 2.44 4.42
N ILE A 17 1.91 2.83 4.04
CA ILE A 17 2.65 2.23 2.93
C ILE A 17 2.93 0.73 3.10
N PRO A 18 3.46 0.23 4.25
CA PRO A 18 3.64 -1.22 4.40
C PRO A 18 2.32 -1.97 4.41
N LEU A 19 1.22 -1.36 4.91
CA LEU A 19 -0.11 -1.96 4.80
C LEU A 19 -0.58 -2.07 3.35
N THR A 20 -0.35 -1.04 2.52
CA THR A 20 -0.73 -1.11 1.09
C THR A 20 -0.02 -2.25 0.38
N VAL A 21 1.29 -2.38 0.60
CA VAL A 21 2.13 -3.43 0.02
C VAL A 21 1.71 -4.82 0.51
N PHE A 22 1.39 -4.96 1.80
CA PHE A 22 0.96 -6.24 2.37
C PHE A 22 -0.38 -6.71 1.80
N ILE A 23 -1.33 -5.77 1.65
CA ILE A 23 -2.66 -6.07 1.12
C ILE A 23 -2.57 -6.45 -0.36
N THR A 24 -1.84 -5.70 -1.17
CA THR A 24 -1.67 -6.03 -2.60
C THR A 24 -0.94 -7.34 -2.80
N PHE A 25 0.09 -7.61 -1.99
CA PHE A 25 0.77 -8.89 -2.01
C PHE A 25 -0.16 -10.07 -1.67
N THR A 26 -0.97 -9.92 -0.62
CA THR A 26 -1.93 -10.96 -0.22
C THR A 26 -2.93 -11.24 -1.35
N VAL A 27 -3.44 -10.19 -2.01
CA VAL A 27 -4.35 -10.34 -3.14
C VAL A 27 -3.67 -11.06 -4.32
N SER A 28 -2.44 -10.69 -4.67
CA SER A 28 -1.68 -11.36 -5.74
C SER A 28 -1.39 -12.83 -5.49
N VAL A 29 -1.19 -13.21 -4.22
CA VAL A 29 -1.01 -14.62 -3.83
C VAL A 29 -2.32 -15.38 -3.96
N LEU A 30 -3.45 -14.78 -3.57
CA LEU A 30 -4.78 -15.39 -3.69
C LEU A 30 -5.24 -15.54 -5.15
N THR A 31 -4.80 -14.67 -6.05
CA THR A 31 -5.08 -14.75 -7.49
C THR A 31 -4.05 -15.54 -8.29
N GLU A 32 -3.08 -16.19 -7.63
CA GLU A 32 -2.01 -16.98 -8.24
C GLU A 32 -1.13 -16.21 -9.26
N HIS A 33 -1.17 -14.88 -9.23
CA HIS A 33 -0.36 -14.03 -10.11
C HIS A 33 1.13 -14.04 -9.72
N VAL A 34 1.42 -14.25 -8.44
CA VAL A 34 2.79 -14.25 -7.91
C VAL A 34 3.04 -15.52 -7.11
N ARG A 35 4.23 -16.11 -7.30
CA ARG A 35 4.67 -17.27 -6.53
C ARG A 35 5.04 -16.84 -5.10
N PRO A 36 4.47 -17.44 -4.05
CA PRO A 36 4.72 -17.02 -2.66
C PRO A 36 6.17 -17.26 -2.19
N LEU A 37 6.94 -18.07 -2.92
CA LEU A 37 8.33 -18.42 -2.56
C LEU A 37 9.37 -17.35 -2.96
N LEU A 38 9.10 -16.57 -4.01
CA LEU A 38 9.97 -15.50 -4.53
C LEU A 38 9.11 -14.28 -4.89
N PRO A 39 8.59 -13.55 -3.89
CA PRO A 39 7.66 -12.47 -4.13
C PRO A 39 8.39 -11.25 -4.71
N TYR A 40 8.32 -11.09 -6.03
CA TYR A 40 8.77 -9.86 -6.68
C TYR A 40 7.71 -8.78 -6.50
N ILE A 41 8.04 -7.76 -5.72
CA ILE A 41 7.09 -6.70 -5.35
C ILE A 41 6.55 -5.94 -6.57
N SER A 42 7.35 -5.83 -7.64
CA SER A 42 6.92 -5.17 -8.88
C SER A 42 5.81 -5.94 -9.60
N ASP A 43 5.79 -7.26 -9.49
CA ASP A 43 4.82 -8.09 -10.21
C ASP A 43 3.42 -8.03 -9.55
N THR A 44 3.36 -7.78 -8.24
CA THR A 44 2.11 -7.70 -7.46
C THR A 44 1.18 -6.55 -7.85
N GLY A 45 1.67 -5.57 -8.62
CA GLY A 45 0.88 -4.43 -9.10
C GLY A 45 0.59 -4.45 -10.59
N THR A 46 0.84 -5.57 -11.29
CA THR A 46 0.82 -5.62 -12.76
C THR A 46 -0.58 -5.90 -13.31
N TRP A 47 -1.37 -6.77 -12.67
CA TRP A 47 -2.66 -7.19 -13.20
C TRP A 47 -3.82 -6.53 -12.43
N ALA A 48 -5.04 -6.62 -12.96
CA ALA A 48 -6.23 -6.37 -12.16
C ALA A 48 -6.59 -7.67 -11.42
N PRO A 49 -7.04 -7.64 -10.16
CA PRO A 49 -7.56 -6.49 -9.39
C PRO A 49 -6.54 -5.76 -8.48
N GLU A 50 -5.37 -6.35 -8.23
CA GLU A 50 -4.30 -5.86 -7.33
C GLU A 50 -3.77 -4.45 -7.67
N SER A 51 -3.57 -4.12 -8.94
CA SER A 51 -3.15 -2.78 -9.41
C SER A 51 -4.18 -1.69 -9.06
N CYS A 52 -5.47 -2.01 -9.18
CA CYS A 52 -6.57 -1.10 -8.84
C CYS A 52 -6.61 -0.84 -7.32
N ILE A 53 -6.49 -1.90 -6.52
CA ILE A 53 -6.44 -1.82 -5.06
C ILE A 53 -5.26 -0.96 -4.62
N PHE A 54 -4.07 -1.18 -5.20
CA PHE A 54 -2.90 -0.36 -4.95
C PHE A 54 -3.15 1.14 -5.23
N GLY A 55 -3.72 1.46 -6.39
CA GLY A 55 -4.04 2.84 -6.79
C GLY A 55 -5.04 3.53 -5.85
N ILE A 56 -6.07 2.82 -5.40
CA ILE A 56 -7.04 3.32 -4.42
C ILE A 56 -6.34 3.60 -3.09
N MET A 57 -5.52 2.66 -2.60
CA MET A 57 -4.82 2.82 -1.33
C MET A 57 -3.81 3.98 -1.36
N LEU A 58 -3.11 4.21 -2.48
CA LEU A 58 -2.26 5.38 -2.66
C LEU A 58 -3.05 6.69 -2.68
N THR A 59 -4.23 6.69 -3.31
CA THR A 59 -5.12 7.86 -3.34
C THR A 59 -5.57 8.24 -1.93
N PHE A 60 -5.97 7.27 -1.11
CA PHE A 60 -6.27 7.50 0.31
C PHE A 60 -5.03 7.96 1.09
N GLY A 61 -3.86 7.39 0.81
CA GLY A 61 -2.60 7.81 1.42
C GLY A 61 -2.26 9.28 1.16
N SER A 62 -2.64 9.81 -0.01
CA SER A 62 -2.41 11.22 -0.37
C SER A 62 -3.22 12.21 0.46
N ILE A 63 -4.33 11.77 1.07
CA ILE A 63 -5.17 12.59 1.96
C ILE A 63 -4.41 12.92 3.25
N PHE A 64 -3.55 12.02 3.72
CA PHE A 64 -2.69 12.26 4.88
C PHE A 64 -1.59 13.32 4.63
N ARG A 65 -1.52 13.95 3.46
CA ARG A 65 -0.52 15.01 3.20
C ARG A 65 -1.11 16.42 3.29
N LYS A 66 -2.40 16.56 3.60
CA LYS A 66 -3.12 17.84 3.62
C LYS A 66 -3.53 18.23 5.03
#